data_AF-A0A351MMT3-F1
#
_entry.id   AF-A0A351MMT3-F1
#
_cell.length_a   1.000
_cell.length_b   1.000
_cell.length_c   1.000
_cell.angle_alpha   90.00
_cell.angle_beta   90.00
_cell.angle_gamma   90.00
#
_symmetry.space_group_name_H-M   'P 1'
#
loop_
_entity.id
_entity.type
_entity.pdbx_description
1 polymer ?
#
loop_
_entity_poly.entity_id
_entity_poly.type
_entity_poly.pdbx_seq_one_letter_code
_entity_poly.pdbx_strand_id
1 'polypeptide(L)'
;AIRLGDGQVTVEVLTANPEQGLRAGDLLFSTRWSCADCGRAYGDLGPAHFSFNTAVGWCETCQGLGYYEDFVPELIIADEREPLNQTAVPLLPYLLRRRDTRVALDGLLAARGIEGDLPLEEWPARVRAELLHGADEPVPFTTVGGLKTTIYFAGLVKLLRELHAGGQYTAELGAARGEVPCLACAGARLRPEAANVRWLGQTLLDACTEPLADLL
;
A
#
# COMPACT_ATOMS: atom_id res chain seq x y z
N ALA A 1 26.10 -29.60 16.98
CA ALA A 1 25.94 -28.67 15.85
C ALA A 1 24.66 -27.86 15.99
N ILE A 2 23.47 -28.42 15.70
CA ILE A 2 22.17 -27.70 15.71
C ILE A 2 21.91 -26.90 17.01
N ARG A 3 22.12 -27.50 18.19
CA ARG A 3 21.92 -26.81 19.48
C ARG A 3 22.87 -25.62 19.70
N LEU A 4 24.06 -25.66 19.11
CA LEU A 4 25.05 -24.58 19.22
C LEU A 4 24.74 -23.41 18.27
N GLY A 5 24.02 -23.68 17.18
CA GLY A 5 23.56 -22.69 16.20
C GLY A 5 22.12 -22.25 16.39
N ASP A 6 21.58 -22.29 17.62
CA ASP A 6 20.18 -21.95 17.95
C ASP A 6 19.13 -22.62 17.03
N GLY A 7 19.34 -23.89 16.69
CA GLY A 7 18.43 -24.64 15.83
C GLY A 7 18.81 -24.64 14.35
N GLN A 8 19.89 -23.98 13.94
CA GLN A 8 20.41 -24.00 12.57
C GLN A 8 21.75 -24.75 12.46
N VAL A 9 22.00 -25.33 11.29
CA VAL A 9 23.30 -25.92 10.93
C VAL A 9 23.51 -25.81 9.42
N THR A 10 24.70 -25.39 9.01
CA THR A 10 25.16 -25.48 7.61
C THR A 10 26.02 -26.72 7.46
N VAL A 11 25.75 -27.52 6.43
CA VAL A 11 26.53 -28.70 6.05
C VAL A 11 27.14 -28.44 4.68
N GLU A 12 28.46 -28.38 4.63
CA GLU A 12 29.21 -28.27 3.37
C GLU A 12 29.33 -29.67 2.74
N VAL A 13 28.74 -29.83 1.56
CA VAL A 13 28.87 -31.05 0.74
C VAL A 13 30.10 -30.91 -0.14
N LEU A 14 31.18 -31.59 0.23
CA LEU A 14 32.46 -31.52 -0.48
C LEU A 14 32.45 -32.26 -1.82
N THR A 15 31.56 -33.23 -2.03
CA THR A 15 31.53 -34.06 -3.23
C THR A 15 30.09 -34.33 -3.65
N ALA A 16 29.75 -33.99 -4.89
CA ALA A 16 28.43 -34.26 -5.45
C ALA A 16 28.26 -35.78 -5.66
N ASN A 17 27.08 -36.30 -5.33
CA ASN A 17 26.67 -37.65 -5.68
C ASN A 17 25.32 -37.60 -6.42
N PRO A 18 25.32 -37.58 -7.77
CA PRO A 18 24.11 -37.47 -8.57
C PRO A 18 23.14 -38.64 -8.36
N GLU A 19 23.64 -39.86 -8.08
CA GLU A 19 22.79 -41.04 -7.84
C GLU A 19 21.97 -40.90 -6.55
N GLN A 20 22.42 -40.08 -5.60
CA GLN A 20 21.73 -39.75 -4.36
C GLN A 20 21.08 -38.35 -4.38
N GLY A 21 21.12 -37.65 -5.53
CA GLY A 21 20.60 -36.30 -5.68
C GLY A 21 21.37 -35.21 -4.94
N LEU A 22 22.60 -35.49 -4.47
CA LEU A 22 23.43 -34.55 -3.71
C LEU A 22 24.30 -33.70 -4.64
N ARG A 23 24.25 -32.37 -4.46
CA ARG A 23 25.11 -31.40 -5.14
C ARG A 23 26.20 -30.93 -4.19
N ALA A 24 27.39 -30.63 -4.72
CA ALA A 24 28.44 -30.01 -3.94
C ALA A 24 28.06 -28.56 -3.58
N GLY A 25 28.40 -28.12 -2.37
CA GLY A 25 28.07 -26.80 -1.83
C GLY A 25 27.42 -26.85 -0.45
N ASP A 26 27.01 -25.69 0.05
CA ASP A 26 26.44 -25.52 1.39
C ASP A 26 24.94 -25.82 1.43
N LEU A 27 24.53 -26.63 2.41
CA LEU A 27 23.14 -26.92 2.72
C LEU A 27 22.80 -26.40 4.12
N LEU A 28 21.88 -25.44 4.20
CA LEU A 28 21.35 -24.92 5.46
C LEU A 28 20.16 -25.77 5.94
N PHE A 29 20.24 -26.26 7.18
CA PHE A 29 19.16 -26.94 7.87
C PHE A 29 18.72 -26.13 9.09
N SER A 30 17.42 -26.15 9.38
CA SER A 30 16.80 -25.45 10.50
C SER A 30 15.76 -26.34 11.18
N THR A 31 15.70 -26.30 12.51
CA THR A 31 14.62 -26.93 13.30
C THR A 31 13.40 -26.02 13.45
N ARG A 32 13.44 -24.82 12.88
CA ARG A 32 12.33 -23.86 12.82
C ARG A 32 11.91 -23.68 11.36
N TRP A 33 10.66 -23.33 11.11
CA TRP A 33 10.25 -22.87 9.78
C TRP A 33 11.05 -21.59 9.46
N SER A 34 11.96 -21.65 8.50
CA SER A 34 12.79 -20.49 8.15
C SER A 34 13.11 -20.45 6.67
N CYS A 35 13.11 -19.25 6.10
CA CYS A 35 13.54 -19.03 4.73
C CYS A 35 15.08 -19.14 4.63
N ALA A 36 15.58 -19.98 3.73
CA ALA A 36 17.02 -20.12 3.50
C ALA A 36 17.63 -18.89 2.80
N ASP A 37 16.84 -18.16 2.02
CA ASP A 37 17.34 -17.00 1.24
C ASP A 37 17.46 -15.73 2.09
N CYS A 38 16.51 -15.48 2.99
CA CYS A 38 16.46 -14.25 3.79
C CYS A 38 16.61 -14.48 5.30
N GLY A 39 16.73 -15.73 5.75
CA GLY A 39 16.95 -16.07 7.16
C GLY A 39 15.74 -15.84 8.09
N ARG A 40 14.60 -15.41 7.56
CA ARG A 40 13.41 -15.10 8.35
C ARG A 40 12.80 -16.38 8.89
N ALA A 41 12.60 -16.43 10.21
CA ALA A 41 11.96 -17.56 10.89
C ALA A 41 10.48 -17.27 11.15
N TYR A 42 9.68 -18.33 11.14
CA TYR A 42 8.24 -18.31 11.35
C TYR A 42 7.89 -19.27 12.50
N GLY A 43 6.83 -18.93 13.23
CA GLY A 43 6.26 -19.84 14.24
C GLY A 43 5.49 -20.99 13.60
N ASP A 44 5.09 -21.96 14.42
CA ASP A 44 4.21 -23.03 13.98
C ASP A 44 2.83 -22.49 13.58
N LEU A 45 2.37 -22.88 12.39
CA LEU A 45 1.06 -22.49 11.88
C LEU A 45 0.01 -23.53 12.26
N GLY A 46 -0.79 -23.20 13.28
CA GLY A 46 -2.04 -23.91 13.58
C GLY A 46 -3.25 -23.31 12.84
N PRO A 47 -4.42 -23.99 12.85
CA PRO A 47 -5.65 -23.56 12.15
C PRO A 47 -6.09 -22.12 12.46
N ALA A 48 -5.85 -21.61 13.68
CA ALA A 48 -6.18 -20.25 14.06
C ALA A 48 -5.46 -19.18 13.20
N HIS A 49 -4.26 -19.48 12.71
CA HIS A 49 -3.52 -18.55 11.84
C HIS A 49 -4.21 -18.33 10.49
N PHE A 50 -5.06 -19.28 10.06
CA PHE A 50 -5.83 -19.20 8.82
C PHE A 50 -7.22 -18.59 9.02
N SER A 51 -7.53 -18.09 10.22
CA SER A 51 -8.78 -17.43 10.52
C SER A 51 -8.59 -15.93 10.70
N PHE A 52 -9.13 -15.14 9.76
CA PHE A 52 -9.16 -13.68 9.84
C PHE A 52 -10.08 -13.16 10.96
N ASN A 53 -10.83 -14.04 11.64
CA ASN A 53 -11.64 -13.71 12.80
C ASN A 53 -10.88 -13.82 14.13
N THR A 54 -9.58 -14.16 14.08
CA THR A 54 -8.75 -14.28 15.29
C THR A 54 -7.56 -13.34 15.23
N ALA A 55 -7.18 -12.79 16.39
CA ALA A 55 -6.05 -11.86 16.46
C ALA A 55 -4.72 -12.48 16.00
N VAL A 56 -4.60 -13.80 16.10
CA VAL A 56 -3.43 -14.56 15.69
C VAL A 56 -3.32 -14.67 14.16
N GLY A 57 -4.46 -14.80 13.47
CA GLY A 57 -4.49 -15.00 12.02
C GLY A 57 -4.67 -13.72 11.19
N TRP A 58 -5.35 -12.71 11.74
CA TRP A 58 -5.76 -11.55 10.95
C TRP A 58 -4.60 -10.63 10.54
N CYS A 59 -4.75 -9.96 9.40
CA CYS A 59 -3.82 -8.90 9.00
C CYS A 59 -3.80 -7.81 10.08
N GLU A 60 -2.61 -7.43 10.56
CA GLU A 60 -2.47 -6.43 11.63
C GLU A 60 -2.93 -5.03 11.22
N THR A 61 -2.86 -4.72 9.92
CA THR A 61 -3.23 -3.41 9.38
C THR A 61 -4.73 -3.21 9.30
N CYS A 62 -5.47 -4.20 8.80
CA CYS A 62 -6.93 -4.10 8.61
C CYS A 62 -7.74 -4.95 9.60
N GLN A 63 -7.09 -5.63 10.54
CA GLN A 63 -7.73 -6.47 11.55
C GLN A 63 -8.73 -7.47 10.94
N GLY A 64 -8.33 -8.10 9.83
CA GLY A 64 -9.14 -9.12 9.18
C GLY A 64 -10.34 -8.61 8.39
N LEU A 65 -10.51 -7.31 8.19
CA LEU A 65 -11.54 -6.76 7.31
C LEU A 65 -11.19 -6.94 5.83
N GLY A 66 -9.92 -6.74 5.46
CA GLY A 66 -9.45 -6.75 4.07
C GLY A 66 -9.46 -5.38 3.41
N TYR A 67 -10.03 -4.39 4.10
CA TYR A 67 -10.10 -3.00 3.72
C TYR A 67 -10.03 -2.12 4.96
N TYR A 68 -9.96 -0.81 4.77
CA TYR A 68 -10.11 0.20 5.82
C TYR A 68 -10.97 1.36 5.30
N GLU A 69 -11.64 2.05 6.22
CA GLU A 69 -12.51 3.18 5.89
C GLU A 69 -11.72 4.48 5.76
N ASP A 70 -11.64 5.02 4.54
CA ASP A 70 -10.81 6.19 4.23
C ASP A 70 -11.34 6.94 3.00
N PHE A 71 -10.68 8.01 2.60
CA PHE A 71 -11.01 8.73 1.37
C PHE A 71 -10.65 7.92 0.14
N VAL A 72 -11.66 7.67 -0.70
CA VAL A 72 -11.55 6.88 -1.92
C VAL A 72 -11.22 7.82 -3.08
N PRO A 73 -10.08 7.65 -3.79
CA PRO A 73 -9.66 8.54 -4.88
C PRO A 73 -10.75 8.77 -5.94
N GLU A 74 -11.49 7.72 -6.28
CA GLU A 74 -12.57 7.72 -7.27
C GLU A 74 -13.80 8.52 -6.81
N LEU A 75 -13.93 8.76 -5.50
CA LEU A 75 -14.97 9.64 -4.94
C LEU A 75 -14.47 11.06 -4.70
N ILE A 76 -13.15 11.27 -4.67
CA ILE A 76 -12.54 12.61 -4.56
C ILE A 76 -12.60 13.32 -5.92
N ILE A 77 -12.27 12.62 -7.00
CA ILE A 77 -12.32 13.13 -8.37
C ILE A 77 -13.66 12.71 -8.99
N ALA A 78 -14.61 13.64 -9.03
CA ALA A 78 -15.97 13.39 -9.53
C ALA A 78 -16.06 13.42 -11.06
N ASP A 79 -15.23 14.22 -11.72
CA ASP A 79 -15.18 14.30 -13.19
C ASP A 79 -13.75 14.63 -13.68
N GLU A 80 -13.07 13.66 -14.30
CA GLU A 80 -11.71 13.87 -14.83
C GLU A 80 -11.68 14.70 -16.12
N ARG A 81 -12.83 14.90 -16.79
CA ARG A 81 -12.93 15.68 -18.04
C ARG A 81 -12.95 17.18 -17.79
N GLU A 82 -13.10 17.57 -16.53
CA GLU A 82 -13.06 18.95 -16.09
C GLU A 82 -11.64 19.33 -15.64
N PRO A 83 -11.23 20.60 -15.79
CA PRO A 83 -10.00 21.08 -15.20
C PRO A 83 -10.05 21.04 -13.68
N LEU A 84 -8.91 21.26 -13.01
CA LEU A 84 -8.85 21.23 -11.54
C LEU A 84 -9.68 22.35 -10.90
N ASN A 85 -10.96 22.08 -10.69
CA ASN A 85 -11.95 23.01 -10.19
C ASN A 85 -12.95 22.28 -9.26
N GLN A 86 -13.99 22.98 -8.81
CA GLN A 86 -15.01 22.42 -7.92
C GLN A 86 -15.94 21.39 -8.59
N THR A 87 -15.99 21.33 -9.92
CA THR A 87 -16.73 20.31 -10.67
C THR A 87 -15.93 19.02 -10.68
N ALA A 88 -14.63 19.09 -11.03
CA ALA A 88 -13.74 17.93 -11.03
C ALA A 88 -13.52 17.37 -9.63
N VAL A 89 -13.29 18.25 -8.64
CA VAL A 89 -13.02 17.88 -7.25
C VAL A 89 -13.94 18.70 -6.32
N PRO A 90 -15.15 18.20 -6.01
CA PRO A 90 -16.13 18.92 -5.19
C PRO A 90 -15.64 19.35 -3.81
N LEU A 91 -14.66 18.62 -3.26
CA LEU A 91 -14.08 18.90 -1.94
C LEU A 91 -12.93 19.93 -1.98
N LEU A 92 -12.47 20.32 -3.17
CA LEU A 92 -11.36 21.25 -3.35
C LEU A 92 -11.57 22.60 -2.63
N PRO A 93 -12.77 23.23 -2.64
CA PRO A 93 -12.99 24.50 -1.94
C PRO A 93 -12.74 24.42 -0.42
N TYR A 94 -12.97 23.28 0.22
CA TYR A 94 -12.73 23.11 1.66
C TYR A 94 -11.23 23.09 1.99
N LEU A 95 -10.42 22.51 1.10
CA LEU A 95 -8.96 22.45 1.23
C LEU A 95 -8.31 23.81 0.92
N LEU A 96 -8.73 24.46 -0.17
CA LEU A 96 -8.12 25.72 -0.64
C LEU A 96 -8.44 26.95 0.23
N ARG A 97 -9.28 26.81 1.26
CA ARG A 97 -9.44 27.83 2.33
C ARG A 97 -8.14 28.06 3.10
N ARG A 98 -7.29 27.02 3.21
CA ARG A 98 -5.97 27.14 3.84
C ARG A 98 -4.99 27.69 2.82
N ARG A 99 -4.39 28.84 3.12
CA ARG A 99 -3.42 29.52 2.25
C ARG A 99 -2.26 28.59 1.88
N ASP A 100 -1.71 27.88 2.85
CA ASP A 100 -0.54 27.03 2.65
C ASP A 100 -0.84 25.87 1.70
N THR A 101 -2.04 25.28 1.80
CA THR A 101 -2.51 24.23 0.87
C THR A 101 -2.60 24.76 -0.55
N ARG A 102 -3.14 25.97 -0.75
CA ARG A 102 -3.22 26.59 -2.07
C ARG A 102 -1.84 26.84 -2.65
N VAL A 103 -0.94 27.45 -1.88
CA VAL A 103 0.42 27.74 -2.31
C VAL A 103 1.16 26.43 -2.65
N ALA A 104 0.97 25.36 -1.87
CA ALA A 104 1.56 24.06 -2.13
C ALA A 104 1.04 23.39 -3.41
N LEU A 105 -0.27 23.46 -3.66
CA LEU A 105 -0.87 22.96 -4.89
C LEU A 105 -0.37 23.75 -6.10
N ASP A 106 -0.45 25.08 -6.06
CA ASP A 106 0.00 25.95 -7.15
C ASP A 106 1.49 25.70 -7.45
N GLY A 107 2.31 25.52 -6.42
CA GLY A 107 3.72 25.21 -6.56
C GLY A 107 3.98 23.82 -7.16
N LEU A 108 3.18 22.80 -6.83
CA LEU A 108 3.24 21.49 -7.48
C LEU A 108 2.94 21.61 -8.98
N LEU A 109 1.84 22.27 -9.34
CA LEU A 109 1.43 22.43 -10.74
C LEU A 109 2.49 23.19 -11.55
N ALA A 110 3.00 24.29 -11.01
CA ALA A 110 4.06 25.07 -11.63
C ALA A 110 5.36 24.25 -11.82
N ALA A 111 5.77 23.47 -10.82
CA ALA A 111 6.95 22.62 -10.91
C ALA A 111 6.81 21.47 -11.92
N ARG A 112 5.57 21.04 -12.21
CA ARG A 112 5.25 20.03 -13.21
C ARG A 112 4.89 20.61 -14.59
N GLY A 113 4.84 21.94 -14.72
CA GLY A 113 4.46 22.61 -15.96
C GLY A 113 3.02 22.33 -16.38
N ILE A 114 2.13 22.13 -15.41
CA ILE A 114 0.72 21.82 -15.65
C ILE A 114 -0.09 23.10 -15.57
N GLU A 115 -0.83 23.37 -16.64
CA GLU A 115 -1.79 24.47 -16.69
C GLU A 115 -3.11 24.01 -16.05
N GLY A 116 -3.65 24.81 -15.13
CA GLY A 116 -4.80 24.41 -14.31
C GLY A 116 -6.14 24.37 -15.05
N ASP A 117 -6.17 24.78 -16.30
CA ASP A 117 -7.31 24.78 -17.22
C ASP A 117 -7.38 23.55 -18.13
N LEU A 118 -6.35 22.69 -18.10
CA LEU A 118 -6.39 21.39 -18.75
C LEU A 118 -7.25 20.39 -17.96
N PRO A 119 -8.12 19.60 -18.62
CA PRO A 119 -8.81 18.47 -18.00
C PRO A 119 -7.86 17.54 -17.25
N LEU A 120 -8.29 17.01 -16.10
CA LEU A 120 -7.46 16.10 -15.30
C LEU A 120 -7.08 14.83 -16.07
N GLU A 121 -7.94 14.32 -16.95
CA GLU A 121 -7.66 13.14 -17.78
C GLU A 121 -6.49 13.35 -18.74
N GLU A 122 -6.21 14.60 -19.13
CA GLU A 122 -5.06 14.97 -19.98
C GLU A 122 -3.76 15.09 -19.19
N TRP A 123 -3.82 15.14 -17.85
CA TRP A 123 -2.62 15.23 -17.03
C TRP A 123 -1.80 13.93 -17.09
N PRO A 124 -0.47 14.00 -16.97
CA PRO A 124 0.33 12.79 -16.82
C PRO A 124 -0.13 12.00 -15.58
N ALA A 125 -0.21 10.66 -15.71
CA ALA A 125 -0.68 9.79 -14.61
C ALA A 125 0.09 10.00 -13.31
N ARG A 126 1.39 10.31 -13.39
CA ARG A 126 2.22 10.68 -12.24
C ARG A 126 1.70 11.94 -11.53
N VAL A 127 1.33 12.98 -12.27
CA VAL A 127 0.82 14.23 -11.66
C VAL A 127 -0.53 13.99 -11.00
N ARG A 128 -1.42 13.20 -11.61
CA ARG A 128 -2.69 12.80 -10.96
C ARG A 128 -2.45 12.04 -9.66
N ALA A 129 -1.46 11.12 -9.64
CA ALA A 129 -1.07 10.43 -8.42
C ALA A 129 -0.50 11.40 -7.36
N GLU A 130 0.34 12.36 -7.77
CA GLU A 130 0.89 13.40 -6.88
C GLU A 130 -0.20 14.36 -6.35
N LEU A 131 -1.24 14.62 -7.14
CA LEU A 131 -2.43 15.38 -6.70
C LEU A 131 -3.15 14.62 -5.57
N LEU A 132 -3.38 13.32 -5.72
CA LEU A 132 -4.12 12.53 -4.73
C LEU A 132 -3.28 12.23 -3.48
N HIS A 133 -2.03 11.79 -3.67
CA HIS A 133 -1.22 11.18 -2.62
C HIS A 133 -0.01 12.03 -2.19
N GLY A 134 0.24 13.14 -2.89
CA GLY A 134 1.38 14.01 -2.65
C GLY A 134 2.61 13.62 -3.47
N ALA A 135 3.59 14.52 -3.52
CA ALA A 135 4.88 14.23 -4.13
C ALA A 135 5.79 13.48 -3.14
N ASP A 136 6.60 12.55 -3.63
CA ASP A 136 7.58 11.82 -2.81
C ASP A 136 8.66 12.77 -2.24
N GLU A 137 9.01 13.80 -3.01
CA GLU A 137 10.04 14.77 -2.67
C GLU A 137 9.53 16.22 -2.82
N PRO A 138 10.06 17.17 -2.04
CA PRO A 138 9.79 18.58 -2.24
C PRO A 138 10.18 19.03 -3.65
N VAL A 139 9.31 19.79 -4.31
CA VAL A 139 9.55 20.28 -5.67
C VAL A 139 10.09 21.72 -5.67
N PRO A 140 10.98 22.09 -6.61
CA PRO A 140 11.46 23.46 -6.72
C PRO A 140 10.32 24.43 -7.02
N PHE A 141 10.28 25.54 -6.29
CA PHE A 141 9.25 26.57 -6.44
C PHE A 141 9.89 27.96 -6.38
N THR A 142 9.44 28.86 -7.24
CA THR A 142 9.84 30.27 -7.20
C THR A 142 8.66 31.09 -6.71
N THR A 143 8.83 31.75 -5.57
CA THR A 143 7.80 32.63 -5.00
C THR A 143 7.57 33.85 -5.89
N VAL A 144 6.44 34.54 -5.70
CA VAL A 144 6.13 35.82 -6.40
C VAL A 144 7.24 36.88 -6.19
N GLY A 145 8.00 36.80 -5.09
CA GLY A 145 9.15 37.67 -4.82
C GLY A 145 10.48 37.23 -5.45
N GLY A 146 10.50 36.19 -6.28
CA GLY A 146 11.69 35.68 -6.96
C GLY A 146 12.60 34.78 -6.10
N LEU A 147 12.24 34.53 -4.83
CA LEU A 147 12.99 33.60 -3.98
C LEU A 147 12.77 32.17 -4.46
N LYS A 148 13.88 31.46 -4.74
CA LYS A 148 13.90 30.02 -5.02
C LYS A 148 13.82 29.25 -3.71
N THR A 149 12.84 28.37 -3.58
CA THR A 149 12.62 27.50 -2.44
C THR A 149 12.17 26.12 -2.93
N THR A 150 11.94 25.19 -2.02
CA THR A 150 11.20 23.96 -2.28
C THR A 150 9.84 24.03 -1.63
N ILE A 151 8.86 23.33 -2.20
CA ILE A 151 7.52 23.18 -1.64
C ILE A 151 7.11 21.73 -1.60
N TYR A 152 6.30 21.37 -0.62
CA TYR A 152 5.82 20.00 -0.44
C TYR A 152 4.29 19.99 -0.43
N PHE A 153 3.69 19.36 -1.44
CA PHE A 153 2.26 19.15 -1.49
C PHE A 153 1.94 17.77 -0.93
N ALA A 154 1.11 17.74 0.12
CA ALA A 154 0.86 16.54 0.91
C ALA A 154 -0.13 15.55 0.25
N GLY A 155 -0.80 15.96 -0.84
CA GLY A 155 -1.87 15.18 -1.49
C GLY A 155 -3.25 15.46 -0.91
N LEU A 156 -4.27 15.44 -1.78
CA LEU A 156 -5.67 15.66 -1.40
C LEU A 156 -6.12 14.67 -0.31
N VAL A 157 -5.78 13.39 -0.44
CA VAL A 157 -6.20 12.34 0.50
C VAL A 157 -5.72 12.66 1.92
N LYS A 158 -4.44 13.01 2.09
CA LYS A 158 -3.88 13.35 3.40
C LYS A 158 -4.52 14.61 3.98
N LEU A 159 -4.67 15.65 3.15
CA LEU A 159 -5.27 16.91 3.58
C LEU A 159 -6.73 16.75 4.00
N LEU A 160 -7.50 15.91 3.29
CA LEU A 160 -8.88 15.57 3.63
C LEU A 160 -8.97 14.77 4.93
N ARG A 161 -8.07 13.80 5.16
CA ARG A 161 -7.96 13.10 6.45
C ARG A 161 -7.70 14.04 7.61
N GLU A 162 -6.74 14.96 7.46
CA GLU A 162 -6.41 15.95 8.50
C GLU A 162 -7.59 16.88 8.79
N LEU A 163 -8.30 17.32 7.74
CA LEU A 163 -9.47 18.18 7.87
C LEU A 163 -10.64 17.46 8.58
N HIS A 164 -10.93 16.23 8.16
CA HIS A 164 -11.97 15.39 8.76
C HIS A 164 -11.63 15.02 10.21
N ALA A 165 -10.39 14.64 10.50
CA ALA A 165 -9.94 14.32 11.86
C ALA A 165 -10.02 15.54 12.80
N GLY A 166 -9.87 16.75 12.26
CA GLY A 166 -10.12 18.00 12.97
C GLY A 166 -11.60 18.30 13.25
N GLY A 167 -12.52 17.43 12.84
CA GLY A 167 -13.97 17.57 13.05
C GLY A 167 -14.64 18.59 12.13
N GLN A 168 -13.97 19.02 11.04
CA GLN A 168 -14.51 20.01 10.11
C GLN A 168 -15.22 19.31 8.94
N TYR A 169 -16.40 19.82 8.54
CA TYR A 169 -17.13 19.39 7.34
C TYR A 169 -17.37 17.87 7.26
N THR A 170 -17.62 17.22 8.40
CA THR A 170 -17.64 15.75 8.50
C THR A 170 -18.68 15.11 7.59
N ALA A 171 -19.84 15.75 7.40
CA ALA A 171 -20.90 15.24 6.52
C ALA A 171 -20.49 15.33 5.04
N GLU A 172 -19.95 16.48 4.62
CA GLU A 172 -19.55 16.72 3.24
C GLU A 172 -18.33 15.90 2.84
N LEU A 173 -17.31 15.86 3.70
CA LEU A 173 -16.13 15.04 3.49
C LEU A 173 -16.44 13.54 3.54
N GLY A 174 -17.43 13.15 4.35
CA GLY A 174 -17.90 11.76 4.44
C GLY A 174 -18.42 11.20 3.11
N ALA A 175 -18.92 12.04 2.21
CA ALA A 175 -19.39 11.62 0.90
C ALA A 175 -18.28 11.06 -0.01
N ALA A 176 -17.03 11.40 0.25
CA ALA A 176 -15.87 10.87 -0.48
C ALA A 176 -15.14 9.75 0.27
N ARG A 177 -15.73 9.23 1.35
CA ARG A 177 -15.17 8.13 2.13
C ARG A 177 -15.85 6.80 1.79
N GLY A 178 -15.10 5.72 1.94
CA GLY A 178 -15.57 4.36 1.80
C GLY A 178 -14.46 3.34 2.02
N GLU A 179 -14.71 2.12 1.55
CA GLU A 179 -13.79 1.00 1.70
C GLU A 179 -12.60 1.12 0.75
N VAL A 180 -11.39 1.28 1.31
CA VAL A 180 -10.13 1.24 0.56
C VAL A 180 -9.45 -0.11 0.80
N PRO A 181 -9.09 -0.87 -0.25
CA PRO A 181 -8.45 -2.17 -0.10
C PRO A 181 -7.17 -2.11 0.76
N CYS A 182 -7.01 -3.10 1.65
CA CYS A 182 -5.84 -3.18 2.50
C CYS A 182 -4.61 -3.61 1.68
N LEU A 183 -3.73 -2.65 1.37
CA LEU A 183 -2.49 -2.92 0.62
C LEU A 183 -1.53 -3.88 1.33
N ALA A 184 -1.56 -3.94 2.66
CA ALA A 184 -0.68 -4.82 3.44
C ALA A 184 -1.00 -6.31 3.25
N CYS A 185 -2.26 -6.66 3.02
CA CYS A 185 -2.68 -8.04 2.79
C CYS A 185 -3.25 -8.28 1.38
N ALA A 186 -3.37 -7.24 0.55
CA ALA A 186 -4.00 -7.30 -0.77
C ALA A 186 -5.38 -8.00 -0.76
N GLY A 187 -6.16 -7.79 0.30
CA GLY A 187 -7.47 -8.43 0.47
C GLY A 187 -7.42 -9.86 1.04
N ALA A 188 -6.24 -10.42 1.35
CA ALA A 188 -6.12 -11.75 1.97
C ALA A 188 -6.67 -11.81 3.40
N ARG A 189 -6.81 -10.66 4.07
CA ARG A 189 -7.31 -10.52 5.46
C ARG A 189 -6.45 -11.20 6.53
N LEU A 190 -5.38 -11.86 6.14
CA LEU A 190 -4.51 -12.68 7.00
C LEU A 190 -3.11 -12.07 7.12
N ARG A 191 -2.38 -12.50 8.16
CA ARG A 191 -0.95 -12.22 8.28
C ARG A 191 -0.16 -12.87 7.14
N PRO A 192 0.98 -12.29 6.73
CA PRO A 192 1.78 -12.81 5.62
C PRO A 192 2.16 -14.30 5.77
N GLU A 193 2.43 -14.76 7.00
CA GLU A 193 2.84 -16.14 7.27
C GLU A 193 1.75 -17.14 6.89
N ALA A 194 0.49 -16.83 7.17
CA ALA A 194 -0.65 -17.68 6.81
C ALA A 194 -1.09 -17.44 5.36
N ALA A 195 -1.10 -16.19 4.92
CA ALA A 195 -1.54 -15.81 3.57
C ALA A 195 -0.68 -16.43 2.45
N ASN A 196 0.60 -16.71 2.73
CA ASN A 196 1.53 -17.28 1.75
C ASN A 196 1.65 -18.81 1.79
N VAL A 197 0.94 -19.50 2.69
CA VAL A 197 0.87 -20.96 2.66
C VAL A 197 0.12 -21.40 1.41
N ARG A 198 0.66 -22.41 0.72
CA ARG A 198 0.09 -22.94 -0.50
C ARG A 198 -0.31 -24.39 -0.35
N TRP A 199 -1.47 -24.73 -0.89
CA TRP A 199 -1.92 -26.09 -1.11
C TRP A 199 -2.17 -26.29 -2.59
N LEU A 200 -1.56 -27.33 -3.18
CA LEU A 200 -1.56 -27.56 -4.63
C LEU A 200 -1.13 -26.33 -5.47
N GLY A 201 -0.24 -25.50 -4.93
CA GLY A 201 0.28 -24.30 -5.59
C GLY A 201 -0.55 -23.03 -5.39
N GLN A 202 -1.75 -23.12 -4.82
CA GLN A 202 -2.66 -22.00 -4.58
C GLN A 202 -2.64 -21.56 -3.10
N THR A 203 -2.77 -20.26 -2.86
CA THR A 203 -2.98 -19.70 -1.52
C THR A 203 -4.45 -19.80 -1.10
N LEU A 204 -4.73 -19.54 0.17
CA LEU A 204 -6.12 -19.50 0.66
C LEU A 204 -6.94 -18.39 -0.01
N LEU A 205 -6.34 -17.24 -0.34
CA LEU A 205 -7.02 -16.18 -1.06
C LEU A 205 -7.37 -16.62 -2.48
N ASP A 206 -6.43 -17.25 -3.18
CA ASP A 206 -6.65 -17.77 -4.54
C ASP A 206 -7.86 -18.72 -4.54
N ALA A 207 -7.85 -19.71 -3.64
CA ALA A 207 -8.93 -20.68 -3.48
C ALA A 207 -10.28 -20.06 -3.06
N CYS A 208 -10.30 -18.91 -2.38
CA CYS A 208 -11.54 -18.23 -1.97
C CYS A 208 -12.08 -17.24 -3.02
N THR A 209 -11.26 -16.88 -4.01
CA THR A 209 -11.64 -15.94 -5.09
C THR A 209 -11.93 -16.67 -6.41
N GLU A 210 -11.50 -17.92 -6.53
CA GLU A 210 -11.80 -18.79 -7.66
C GLU A 210 -13.31 -19.14 -7.70
N PRO A 211 -13.94 -19.13 -8.90
CA PRO A 211 -15.32 -19.58 -9.04
C PRO A 211 -15.49 -21.02 -8.55
N LEU A 212 -16.60 -21.30 -7.88
CA LEU A 212 -16.87 -22.64 -7.33
C LEU A 212 -16.78 -23.76 -8.38
N ALA A 213 -17.09 -23.46 -9.64
CA ALA A 213 -17.03 -24.42 -10.74
C ALA A 213 -15.60 -24.88 -11.07
N ASP A 214 -14.58 -24.09 -10.75
CA ASP A 214 -13.18 -24.38 -11.06
C ASP A 214 -12.46 -25.06 -9.87
N LEU A 215 -13.09 -25.08 -8.68
CA LEU A 215 -12.58 -25.68 -7.45
C LEU A 215 -12.95 -27.17 -7.26
N LEU A 216 -13.91 -27.71 -8.04
CA LEU A 216 -14.47 -29.06 -7.92
C LEU A 216 -14.10 -29.95 -9.11
#